data_AF-A0A935YQK0-F1
#
_entry.id   AF-A0A935YQK0-F1
#
_cell.length_a   1.000
_cell.length_b   1.000
_cell.length_c   1.000
_cell.angle_alpha   90.00
_cell.angle_beta   90.00
_cell.angle_gamma   90.00
#
_symmetry.space_group_name_H-M   'P 1'
#
loop_
_entity.id
_entity.type
_entity.pdbx_description
1 polymer ?
#
loop_
_entity_poly.entity_id
_entity_poly.type
_entity_poly.pdbx_seq_one_letter_code
_entity_poly.pdbx_strand_id
1 'polypeptide(L)'
;MYPKFTITDVNFPGSVVGSLDRLNQGEENWVGDNFVGFLYKDSTLSFGRWFKEGTKWRFTFDKNEMLNTIFVIGETIDCLDGYWGERVELVVSGKFNWKCENYKGKENWDHDHCEICWATISEIENAVHYCSEGKHPICKECYDKHVSIRDLSFLPKNV
;
A
#
# COMPACT_ATOMS: atom_id res chain seq x y z
N MET A 1 -7.87 -12.83 2.03
CA MET A 1 -6.48 -13.29 1.99
C MET A 1 -5.96 -12.86 0.65
N TYR A 2 -5.03 -11.90 0.65
CA TYR A 2 -4.51 -11.24 -0.55
C TYR A 2 -3.86 -12.23 -1.51
N PRO A 3 -3.65 -11.87 -2.79
CA PRO A 3 -2.80 -12.66 -3.67
C PRO A 3 -1.43 -12.88 -3.04
N LYS A 4 -0.93 -14.10 -3.15
CA LYS A 4 0.33 -14.56 -2.59
C LYS A 4 1.28 -14.90 -3.73
N PHE A 5 2.50 -14.37 -3.66
CA PHE A 5 3.56 -14.63 -4.63
C PHE A 5 4.63 -15.53 -4.02
N THR A 6 4.78 -16.73 -4.58
CA THR A 6 5.84 -17.67 -4.20
C THR A 6 7.03 -17.50 -5.11
N ILE A 7 8.16 -17.09 -4.54
CA ILE A 7 9.40 -16.82 -5.25
C ILE A 7 10.01 -18.15 -5.72
N THR A 8 10.36 -18.21 -6.99
CA THR A 8 11.08 -19.34 -7.60
C THR A 8 12.49 -18.96 -8.05
N ASP A 9 12.75 -17.67 -8.24
CA ASP A 9 14.04 -17.15 -8.67
C ASP A 9 14.21 -15.70 -8.21
N VAL A 10 15.46 -15.30 -7.96
CA VAL A 10 15.82 -13.97 -7.48
C VAL A 10 16.89 -13.39 -8.42
N ASN A 11 16.47 -12.45 -9.26
CA ASN A 11 17.33 -11.76 -10.20
C ASN A 11 17.80 -10.44 -9.59
N PHE A 12 18.75 -10.55 -8.66
CA PHE A 12 19.28 -9.42 -7.93
C PHE A 12 20.39 -8.67 -8.71
N PRO A 13 20.40 -7.33 -8.69
CA PRO A 13 19.34 -6.44 -8.21
C PRO A 13 18.27 -6.25 -9.29
N GLY A 14 17.00 -6.16 -8.88
CA GLY A 14 15.97 -5.53 -9.73
C GLY A 14 14.73 -6.35 -10.00
N SER A 15 14.73 -7.68 -9.81
CA SER A 15 13.47 -8.43 -9.89
C SER A 15 13.46 -9.75 -9.13
N VAL A 16 12.25 -10.23 -8.87
CA VAL A 16 11.97 -11.59 -8.39
C VAL A 16 10.99 -12.25 -9.35
N VAL A 17 11.14 -13.55 -9.56
CA VAL A 17 10.28 -14.35 -10.45
C VAL A 17 9.65 -15.48 -9.67
N GLY A 18 8.38 -15.75 -9.93
CA GLY A 18 7.62 -16.68 -9.12
C GLY A 18 6.28 -17.05 -9.73
N SER A 19 5.42 -17.58 -8.86
CA SER A 19 4.04 -17.94 -9.17
C SER A 19 3.09 -17.21 -8.24
N LEU A 20 1.94 -16.80 -8.76
CA LEU A 20 0.85 -16.22 -7.99
C LEU A 20 -0.19 -17.31 -7.73
N ASP A 21 -0.71 -17.38 -6.50
CA ASP A 21 -1.82 -18.28 -6.17
C ASP A 21 -3.14 -17.85 -6.85
N ARG A 22 -3.34 -16.54 -7.03
CA ARG A 22 -4.46 -15.90 -7.73
C ARG A 22 -4.06 -14.50 -8.21
N LEU A 23 -4.91 -13.91 -9.05
CA LEU A 23 -4.74 -12.53 -9.54
C LEU A 23 -5.69 -11.53 -8.88
N ASN A 24 -6.78 -12.04 -8.29
CA ASN A 24 -7.89 -11.23 -7.78
C ASN A 24 -7.95 -11.25 -6.24
N GLN A 25 -8.57 -10.20 -5.68
CA GLN A 25 -9.01 -10.13 -4.30
C GLN A 25 -10.51 -9.81 -4.31
N GLY A 26 -11.35 -10.81 -4.02
CA GLY A 26 -12.77 -10.73 -4.33
C GLY A 26 -13.00 -10.62 -5.84
N GLU A 27 -13.77 -9.62 -6.27
CA GLU A 27 -14.04 -9.34 -7.68
C GLU A 27 -12.98 -8.44 -8.34
N GLU A 28 -12.10 -7.83 -7.56
CA GLU A 28 -11.11 -6.87 -8.05
C GLU A 28 -9.86 -7.57 -8.58
N ASN A 29 -9.32 -7.08 -9.70
CA ASN A 29 -8.05 -7.56 -10.24
C ASN A 29 -6.88 -6.80 -9.58
N TRP A 30 -6.09 -7.50 -8.77
CA TRP A 30 -5.00 -6.91 -8.01
C TRP A 30 -3.64 -7.10 -8.68
N VAL A 31 -3.49 -8.14 -9.50
CA VAL A 31 -2.27 -8.40 -10.26
C VAL A 31 -2.58 -8.60 -11.74
N GLY A 32 -1.92 -7.81 -12.58
CA GLY A 32 -2.07 -7.87 -14.03
C GLY A 32 -0.73 -7.68 -14.74
N ASP A 33 -0.69 -8.05 -16.01
CA ASP A 33 0.50 -7.77 -16.81
C ASP A 33 0.67 -6.26 -16.96
N ASN A 34 1.89 -5.78 -16.73
CA ASN A 34 2.23 -4.36 -16.69
C ASN A 34 1.51 -3.55 -15.58
N PHE A 35 1.00 -4.20 -14.52
CA PHE A 35 0.37 -3.50 -13.38
C PHE A 35 1.42 -3.02 -12.39
N VAL A 36 1.20 -1.85 -11.80
CA VAL A 36 1.94 -1.41 -10.61
C VAL A 36 1.42 -2.15 -9.39
N GLY A 37 2.29 -2.38 -8.41
CA GLY A 37 1.90 -2.99 -7.15
C GLY A 37 3.03 -2.98 -6.15
N PHE A 38 2.79 -3.67 -5.04
CA PHE A 38 3.72 -3.76 -3.93
C PHE A 38 3.86 -5.20 -3.45
N LEU A 39 5.08 -5.54 -3.06
CA LEU A 39 5.34 -6.72 -2.24
C LEU A 39 5.43 -6.27 -0.77
N TYR A 40 4.67 -6.92 0.11
CA TYR A 40 4.70 -6.64 1.54
C TYR A 40 5.33 -7.80 2.32
N LYS A 41 6.49 -7.54 2.95
CA LYS A 41 7.27 -8.52 3.71
C LYS A 41 7.91 -7.87 4.93
N ASP A 42 7.77 -8.48 6.10
CA ASP A 42 8.42 -8.05 7.35
C ASP A 42 8.25 -6.55 7.64
N SER A 43 7.02 -6.05 7.49
CA SER A 43 6.69 -4.61 7.63
C SER A 43 7.38 -3.68 6.64
N THR A 44 8.01 -4.22 5.60
CA THR A 44 8.60 -3.49 4.48
C THR A 44 7.72 -3.64 3.25
N LEU A 45 7.49 -2.51 2.57
CA LEU A 45 6.90 -2.50 1.24
C LEU A 45 8.00 -2.36 0.20
N SER A 46 7.81 -3.02 -0.94
CA SER A 46 8.66 -2.84 -2.11
C SER A 46 7.79 -2.52 -3.31
N PHE A 47 7.88 -1.28 -3.79
CA PHE A 47 7.14 -0.82 -4.95
C PHE A 47 7.76 -1.31 -6.26
N GLY A 48 6.91 -1.59 -7.25
CA GLY A 48 7.36 -2.05 -8.54
C GLY A 48 6.23 -2.39 -9.51
N ARG A 49 6.57 -3.21 -10.50
CA ARG A 49 5.69 -3.55 -11.61
C ARG A 49 5.72 -5.04 -11.93
N TRP A 50 4.54 -5.58 -12.15
CA TRP A 50 4.29 -6.97 -12.54
C TRP A 50 4.42 -7.15 -14.05
N PHE A 51 5.00 -8.28 -14.45
CA PHE A 51 5.11 -8.71 -15.84
C PHE A 51 4.78 -10.21 -15.91
N LYS A 52 3.95 -10.59 -16.88
CA LYS A 52 3.61 -11.99 -17.12
C LYS A 52 4.65 -12.63 -18.05
N GLU A 53 5.20 -13.77 -17.62
CA GLU A 53 6.25 -14.50 -18.35
C GLU A 53 5.82 -15.95 -18.57
N GLY A 54 4.97 -16.17 -19.57
CA GLY A 54 4.35 -17.47 -19.81
C GLY A 54 3.44 -17.86 -18.64
N THR A 55 3.82 -18.89 -17.89
CA THR A 55 3.12 -19.35 -16.69
C THR A 55 3.65 -18.73 -15.39
N LYS A 56 4.74 -17.96 -15.46
CA LYS A 56 5.36 -17.29 -14.32
C LYS A 56 5.04 -15.79 -14.31
N TRP A 57 5.36 -15.17 -13.18
CA TRP A 57 5.26 -13.72 -12.98
C TRP A 57 6.59 -13.17 -12.51
N ARG A 58 7.01 -12.06 -13.10
CA ARG A 58 8.14 -11.26 -12.64
C ARG A 58 7.64 -9.99 -11.99
N PHE A 59 8.15 -9.68 -10.81
CA PHE A 59 8.00 -8.37 -10.18
C PHE A 59 9.33 -7.62 -10.30
N THR A 60 9.30 -6.44 -10.92
CA THR A 60 10.49 -5.59 -11.10
C THR A 60 10.37 -4.37 -10.20
N PHE A 61 11.38 -4.20 -9.34
CA PHE A 61 11.43 -3.10 -8.38
C PHE A 61 11.71 -1.78 -9.10
N ASP A 62 11.13 -0.69 -8.62
CA ASP A 62 11.48 0.65 -9.12
C ASP A 62 12.87 1.06 -8.59
N LYS A 63 13.64 1.79 -9.41
CA LYS A 63 15.08 2.05 -9.25
C LYS A 63 15.45 2.84 -7.98
N ASN A 64 14.49 3.49 -7.33
CA ASN A 64 14.70 4.32 -6.15
C ASN A 64 14.34 3.63 -4.82
N GLU A 65 13.77 2.42 -4.86
CA GLU A 65 13.24 1.70 -3.69
C GLU A 65 14.26 0.67 -3.15
N MET A 66 15.54 1.04 -3.08
CA MET A 66 16.66 0.12 -2.77
C MET A 66 16.37 -0.84 -1.59
N LEU A 67 15.94 -2.06 -1.94
CA LEU A 67 16.43 -3.39 -1.53
C LEU A 67 16.89 -3.57 -0.07
N ASN A 68 16.14 -3.03 0.90
CA ASN A 68 16.31 -3.42 2.31
C ASN A 68 15.70 -4.79 2.63
N THR A 69 14.97 -5.36 1.69
CA THR A 69 14.29 -6.65 1.84
C THR A 69 15.09 -7.76 1.17
N ILE A 70 15.51 -8.74 1.97
CA ILE A 70 16.07 -9.99 1.44
C ILE A 70 14.90 -10.88 1.03
N PHE A 71 14.95 -11.35 -0.21
CA PHE A 71 13.99 -12.27 -0.82
C PHE A 71 14.62 -13.65 -0.97
N VAL A 72 13.90 -14.70 -0.59
CA VAL A 72 14.42 -16.07 -0.60
C VAL A 72 13.58 -16.96 -1.52
N ILE A 73 14.23 -17.85 -2.27
CA ILE A 73 13.55 -18.84 -3.10
C ILE A 73 12.70 -19.76 -2.21
N GLY A 74 11.46 -20.01 -2.63
CA GLY A 74 10.47 -20.81 -1.92
C GLY A 74 9.63 -20.02 -0.93
N GLU A 75 9.97 -18.76 -0.67
CA GLU A 75 9.18 -17.88 0.20
C GLU A 75 7.91 -17.39 -0.48
N THR A 76 6.84 -17.24 0.31
CA THR A 76 5.54 -16.74 -0.13
C THR A 76 5.24 -15.38 0.50
N ILE A 77 4.94 -14.38 -0.33
CA ILE A 77 4.83 -12.97 0.06
C ILE A 77 3.45 -12.42 -0.30
N ASP A 78 2.93 -11.48 0.50
CA ASP A 78 1.70 -10.76 0.20
C ASP A 78 1.88 -9.76 -0.94
N CYS A 79 0.98 -9.81 -1.91
CA CYS A 79 0.90 -8.86 -3.01
C CYS A 79 -0.23 -7.87 -2.76
N LEU A 80 0.06 -6.60 -2.95
CA LEU A 80 -0.92 -5.53 -2.96
C LEU A 80 -0.92 -4.89 -4.35
N ASP A 81 -2.10 -4.46 -4.79
CA ASP A 81 -2.21 -3.63 -5.99
C ASP A 81 -1.64 -2.23 -5.72
N GLY A 82 -1.66 -1.37 -6.73
CA GLY A 82 -1.21 0.02 -6.58
C GLY A 82 -2.02 0.78 -5.52
N TYR A 83 -3.35 0.68 -5.56
CA TYR A 83 -4.24 1.50 -4.75
C TYR A 83 -4.18 1.16 -3.25
N TRP A 84 -4.21 -0.11 -2.90
CA TRP A 84 -4.11 -0.55 -1.51
C TRP A 84 -2.68 -0.52 -1.01
N GLY A 85 -1.69 -0.78 -1.88
CA GLY A 85 -0.29 -0.67 -1.51
C GLY A 85 0.11 0.75 -1.07
N GLU A 86 -0.36 1.78 -1.76
CA GLU A 86 -0.18 3.19 -1.35
C GLU A 86 -0.76 3.46 0.05
N ARG A 87 -1.96 2.95 0.34
CA ARG A 87 -2.58 3.10 1.68
C ARG A 87 -1.85 2.35 2.77
N VAL A 88 -1.35 1.14 2.47
CA VAL A 88 -0.52 0.38 3.41
C VAL A 88 0.74 1.16 3.71
N GLU A 89 1.32 1.85 2.72
CA GLU A 89 2.49 2.69 2.95
C GLU A 89 2.22 3.79 3.99
N LEU A 90 1.07 4.45 3.94
CA LEU A 90 0.66 5.45 4.95
C LEU A 90 0.66 4.88 6.37
N VAL A 91 0.32 3.59 6.51
CA VAL A 91 0.17 2.90 7.79
C VAL A 91 1.48 2.34 8.32
N VAL A 92 2.29 1.70 7.46
CA VAL A 92 3.50 0.97 7.89
C VAL A 92 4.77 1.80 7.81
N SER A 93 4.79 2.82 6.95
CA SER A 93 6.01 3.58 6.70
C SER A 93 6.35 4.50 7.87
N GLY A 94 7.57 4.35 8.39
CA GLY A 94 8.14 5.28 9.38
C GLY A 94 8.57 6.63 8.80
N LYS A 95 8.41 6.85 7.48
CA LYS A 95 8.83 8.09 6.81
C LYS A 95 7.90 9.26 7.08
N PHE A 96 6.65 9.00 7.44
CA PHE A 96 5.64 10.04 7.65
C PHE A 96 5.72 10.60 9.07
N ASN A 97 5.75 11.93 9.16
CA ASN A 97 5.71 12.65 10.43
C ASN A 97 4.32 13.24 10.63
N TRP A 98 3.45 12.44 11.24
CA TRP A 98 2.05 12.77 11.46
C TRP A 98 1.87 13.87 12.50
N LYS A 99 1.15 14.93 12.11
CA LYS A 99 0.76 16.02 13.01
C LYS A 99 -0.75 16.09 13.10
N CYS A 100 -1.25 16.24 14.32
CA CYS A 100 -2.67 16.54 14.55
C CYS A 100 -2.93 18.00 14.17
N GLU A 101 -3.93 18.23 13.34
CA GLU A 101 -4.31 19.53 12.81
C GLU A 101 -5.82 19.75 12.91
N ASN A 102 -6.23 21.01 12.89
CA ASN A 102 -7.62 21.39 12.64
C ASN A 102 -7.72 21.85 11.19
N TYR A 103 -8.78 21.46 10.49
CA TYR A 103 -9.07 21.93 9.14
C TYR A 103 -9.24 23.47 9.13
N LYS A 104 -8.68 24.13 8.11
CA LYS A 104 -8.63 25.61 8.02
C LYS A 104 -9.26 26.18 6.75
N GLY A 105 -9.95 25.34 5.96
CA GLY A 105 -10.39 25.71 4.62
C GLY A 105 -9.23 25.89 3.64
N LYS A 106 -9.49 25.72 2.35
CA LYS A 106 -8.58 26.10 1.27
C LYS A 106 -9.31 27.03 0.31
N GLU A 107 -8.60 27.98 -0.30
CA GLU A 107 -9.21 28.83 -1.32
C GLU A 107 -9.71 27.95 -2.49
N ASN A 108 -11.02 28.00 -2.76
CA ASN A 108 -11.74 27.22 -3.78
C ASN A 108 -11.92 25.71 -3.50
N TRP A 109 -11.72 25.25 -2.26
CA TRP A 109 -11.91 23.84 -1.90
C TRP A 109 -12.43 23.74 -0.46
N ASP A 110 -13.61 23.14 -0.28
CA ASP A 110 -14.36 23.17 0.99
C ASP A 110 -14.12 21.95 1.89
N HIS A 111 -13.50 20.87 1.39
CA HIS A 111 -13.21 19.68 2.20
C HIS A 111 -12.10 18.78 1.61
N ASP A 112 -11.25 18.16 2.42
CA ASP A 112 -10.41 17.04 1.98
C ASP A 112 -11.10 15.68 2.23
N HIS A 113 -10.44 14.58 1.87
CA HIS A 113 -10.90 13.22 2.19
C HIS A 113 -9.82 12.41 2.88
N CYS A 114 -10.19 11.60 3.86
CA CYS A 114 -9.31 10.62 4.47
C CYS A 114 -8.77 9.65 3.41
N GLU A 115 -7.45 9.50 3.29
CA GLU A 115 -6.88 8.62 2.25
C GLU A 115 -7.19 7.12 2.49
N ILE A 116 -7.52 6.72 3.72
CA ILE A 116 -7.87 5.33 4.05
C ILE A 116 -9.35 5.05 3.78
N CYS A 117 -10.26 5.81 4.40
CA CYS A 117 -11.70 5.51 4.39
C CYS A 117 -12.55 6.45 3.52
N TRP A 118 -11.93 7.45 2.89
CA TRP A 118 -12.59 8.46 2.05
C TRP A 118 -13.60 9.38 2.76
N ALA A 119 -13.70 9.32 4.09
CA ALA A 119 -14.53 10.23 4.87
C ALA A 119 -14.11 11.69 4.65
N THR A 120 -15.10 12.57 4.52
CA THR A 120 -14.93 14.02 4.36
C THR A 120 -14.20 14.63 5.57
N ILE A 121 -13.27 15.53 5.30
CA ILE A 121 -12.53 16.33 6.30
C ILE A 121 -12.78 17.81 5.99
N SER A 122 -13.56 18.48 6.83
CA SER A 122 -13.97 19.87 6.68
C SER A 122 -14.08 20.54 8.05
N GLU A 123 -14.53 21.80 8.10
CA GLU A 123 -14.80 22.48 9.37
C GLU A 123 -15.96 21.83 10.15
N ILE A 124 -16.83 21.08 9.48
CA ILE A 124 -18.05 20.50 10.04
C ILE A 124 -17.84 19.00 10.36
N GLU A 125 -17.08 18.29 9.53
CA GLU A 125 -16.89 16.84 9.62
C GLU A 125 -15.40 16.51 9.73
N ASN A 126 -15.00 15.71 10.72
CA ASN A 126 -13.59 15.33 10.93
C ASN A 126 -12.62 16.52 10.95
N ALA A 127 -13.04 17.68 11.49
CA ALA A 127 -12.22 18.90 11.54
C ALA A 127 -10.84 18.65 12.17
N VAL A 128 -10.79 17.83 13.22
CA VAL A 128 -9.55 17.30 13.78
C VAL A 128 -9.09 16.09 12.98
N HIS A 129 -7.93 16.19 12.35
CA HIS A 129 -7.35 15.13 11.52
C HIS A 129 -5.82 15.09 11.67
N TYR A 130 -5.19 14.09 11.05
CA TYR A 130 -3.74 13.95 11.00
C TYR A 130 -3.25 14.14 9.58
N CYS A 131 -2.14 14.86 9.45
CA CYS A 131 -1.54 15.19 8.16
C CYS A 131 -0.01 15.04 8.25
N SER A 132 0.64 14.55 7.20
CA SER A 132 2.10 14.48 7.13
C SER A 132 2.59 15.48 6.08
N GLU A 133 3.34 16.50 6.53
CA GLU A 133 3.89 17.55 5.66
C GLU A 133 2.83 18.32 4.84
N GLY A 134 1.62 18.47 5.38
CA GLY A 134 0.49 19.09 4.66
C GLY A 134 -0.06 18.23 3.52
N LYS A 135 0.32 16.95 3.46
CA LYS A 135 -0.15 15.94 2.52
C LYS A 135 -0.73 14.76 3.29
N HIS A 136 -1.47 13.90 2.58
CA HIS A 136 -2.02 12.67 3.13
C HIS A 136 -2.95 12.87 4.32
N PRO A 137 -4.09 13.56 4.15
CA PRO A 137 -5.03 13.74 5.25
C PRO A 137 -5.64 12.40 5.69
N ILE A 138 -5.57 12.11 6.99
CA ILE A 138 -6.15 10.92 7.63
C ILE A 138 -7.06 11.37 8.77
N CYS A 139 -8.32 10.91 8.78
CA CYS A 139 -9.24 11.23 9.87
C CYS A 139 -8.73 10.63 11.20
N LYS A 140 -9.10 11.26 12.33
CA LYS A 140 -8.66 10.82 13.66
C LYS A 140 -8.93 9.33 13.92
N GLU A 141 -10.10 8.82 13.52
CA GLU A 141 -10.45 7.42 13.71
C GLU A 141 -9.49 6.47 12.97
N CYS A 142 -9.22 6.73 11.70
CA CYS A 142 -8.28 5.91 10.93
C CYS A 142 -6.85 6.03 11.45
N TYR A 143 -6.45 7.22 11.91
CA TYR A 143 -5.14 7.40 12.52
C TYR A 143 -4.98 6.54 13.78
N ASP A 144 -5.92 6.65 14.72
CA ASP A 144 -5.86 5.92 15.98
C ASP A 144 -5.92 4.40 15.73
N LYS A 145 -6.80 3.96 14.84
CA LYS A 145 -7.07 2.54 14.60
C LYS A 145 -6.02 1.85 13.73
N HIS A 146 -5.40 2.55 12.78
CA HIS A 146 -4.52 1.92 11.79
C HIS A 146 -3.11 2.47 11.86
N VAL A 147 -2.95 3.79 11.75
CA VAL A 147 -1.63 4.40 11.60
C VAL A 147 -0.82 4.31 12.90
N SER A 148 -1.40 4.72 14.03
CA SER A 148 -0.69 4.82 15.31
C SER A 148 -0.19 3.46 15.84
N ILE A 149 -0.94 2.40 15.57
CA ILE A 149 -0.62 1.03 15.98
C ILE A 149 -0.05 0.15 14.84
N ARG A 150 0.02 0.68 13.61
CA ARG A 150 0.45 -0.01 12.38
C ARG A 150 -0.37 -1.26 12.06
N ASP A 151 -1.70 -1.13 12.03
CA ASP A 151 -2.65 -2.22 11.76
C ASP A 151 -3.21 -2.18 10.32
N LEU A 152 -3.08 -3.30 9.62
CA LEU A 152 -3.57 -3.51 8.26
C LEU A 152 -5.03 -3.96 8.17
N SER A 153 -5.78 -3.93 9.28
CA SER A 153 -7.18 -4.37 9.31
C SER A 153 -8.11 -3.58 8.40
N PHE A 154 -7.67 -2.43 7.88
CA PHE A 154 -8.42 -1.60 6.93
C PHE A 154 -8.48 -2.19 5.52
N LEU A 155 -7.57 -3.13 5.20
CA LEU A 155 -7.55 -3.80 3.91
C LEU A 155 -8.81 -4.66 3.70
N PRO A 156 -9.33 -4.74 2.47
CA PRO A 156 -10.49 -5.56 2.16
C PRO A 156 -10.16 -7.03 2.40
N LYS A 157 -11.00 -7.69 3.22
CA LYS A 157 -10.95 -9.13 3.45
C LYS A 157 -11.78 -9.82 2.36
N ASN A 158 -11.47 -11.09 2.06
CA ASN A 158 -12.24 -11.85 1.06
C ASN A 158 -13.73 -11.75 1.40
N VAL A 159 -14.52 -11.20 0.48
CA VAL A 159 -15.98 -11.28 0.51
C VAL A 159 -16.39 -12.60 -0.12
#